data_AF-A0A6I0F6Z4-F1
#
_entry.id   AF-A0A6I0F6Z4-F1
#
_cell.length_a   1.000
_cell.length_b   1.000
_cell.length_c   1.000
_cell.angle_alpha   90.00
_cell.angle_beta   90.00
_cell.angle_gamma   90.00
#
_symmetry.space_group_name_H-M   'P 1'
#
loop_
_entity.id
_entity.type
_entity.pdbx_description
1 polymer ?
#
loop_
_entity_poly.entity_id
_entity_poly.type
_entity_poly.pdbx_seq_one_letter_code
_entity_poly.pdbx_strand_id
1 'polypeptide(L)'
;MKQPWWNRKNTKQNNINSPYFVLPLLGTIIFFLFITVLIAVPLYSIAWDVIEEVPRQERQKIITWPDQGNLGWTNRHWEPGESFIDPEGKAWKISSTSFGEVSVWPYETFLSLPPDSVCNQDFTSLAFHVSFQESQGSIVLIYPQKALEEARIWERVLTKQGFKVHLKDYSTQISRGQIKEAYEKGPLAIIRLHEKGQWNWEDAEGTEKVAFLLDRHPRVQSNLSFVLRWQEELPKKSKAVIIFCRQSYGQHLFPRTVDIVVPQSFKQEEIETLSASLARAIKPFS
;
A
#
# COMPACT_ATOMS: atom_id res chain seq x y z
N MET A 1 93.78 -34.33 26.45
CA MET A 1 93.54 -33.19 27.36
C MET A 1 92.05 -32.86 27.41
N LYS A 2 91.61 -32.33 28.55
CA LYS A 2 90.24 -32.24 29.07
C LYS A 2 89.26 -31.44 28.19
N GLN A 3 87.96 -31.79 28.26
CA GLN A 3 86.84 -30.95 27.81
C GLN A 3 86.81 -29.60 28.54
N PRO A 4 86.21 -28.57 27.92
CA PRO A 4 85.21 -27.79 28.64
C PRO A 4 83.83 -27.75 27.97
N TRP A 5 82.87 -27.97 28.86
CA TRP A 5 81.46 -27.63 28.97
C TRP A 5 80.93 -26.26 28.40
N TRP A 6 79.63 -26.26 28.08
CA TRP A 6 78.70 -25.13 27.77
C TRP A 6 78.75 -24.50 26.37
N ASN A 7 77.84 -24.90 25.47
CA ASN A 7 76.53 -24.23 25.36
C ASN A 7 75.60 -25.00 24.41
N ARG A 8 74.61 -25.67 24.97
CA ARG A 8 73.44 -26.18 24.24
C ARG A 8 72.47 -25.02 24.02
N LYS A 9 72.13 -24.72 22.77
CA LYS A 9 70.80 -24.19 22.45
C LYS A 9 70.10 -25.19 21.53
N ASN A 10 69.25 -25.99 22.17
CA ASN A 10 68.31 -26.89 21.54
C ASN A 10 67.28 -26.07 20.74
N THR A 11 67.35 -26.13 19.42
CA THR A 11 66.20 -25.93 18.53
C THR A 11 65.32 -27.17 18.62
N LYS A 12 64.31 -27.15 19.50
CA LYS A 12 63.21 -28.12 19.40
C LYS A 12 62.18 -27.59 18.41
N GLN A 13 62.20 -28.15 17.20
CA GLN A 13 60.99 -28.30 16.39
C GLN A 13 60.03 -29.19 17.18
N ASN A 14 58.96 -28.61 17.73
CA ASN A 14 57.84 -29.38 18.23
C ASN A 14 56.89 -29.65 17.06
N ASN A 15 57.05 -30.82 16.43
CA ASN A 15 55.95 -31.49 15.74
C ASN A 15 54.94 -31.93 16.80
N ILE A 16 53.87 -31.16 17.00
CA ILE A 16 52.75 -31.54 17.84
C ILE A 16 51.78 -32.36 16.99
N ASN A 17 52.12 -33.63 16.73
CA ASN A 17 51.12 -34.65 16.45
C ASN A 17 50.67 -35.19 17.81
N SER A 18 49.67 -34.53 18.41
CA SER A 18 49.13 -34.92 19.70
C SER A 18 47.66 -35.33 19.56
N PRO A 19 47.30 -36.61 19.76
CA PRO A 19 45.93 -37.10 19.61
C PRO A 19 44.96 -36.51 20.66
N TYR A 20 45.46 -35.75 21.63
CA TYR A 20 44.68 -35.08 22.67
C TYR A 20 43.88 -33.87 22.19
N PHE A 21 44.07 -33.41 20.94
CA PHE A 21 43.26 -32.32 20.36
C PHE A 21 41.99 -32.81 19.63
N VAL A 22 41.90 -34.09 19.27
CA VAL A 22 40.79 -34.61 18.44
C VAL A 22 39.57 -35.00 19.28
N LEU A 23 39.79 -35.50 20.49
CA LEU A 23 38.75 -35.90 21.45
C LEU A 23 37.83 -34.75 21.91
N PRO A 24 38.34 -33.57 22.34
CA PRO A 24 37.47 -32.46 22.70
C PRO A 24 36.74 -31.87 21.49
N LEU A 25 37.36 -31.90 20.30
CA LEU A 25 36.74 -31.42 19.06
C LEU A 25 35.53 -32.27 18.66
N LEU A 26 35.66 -33.60 18.72
CA LEU A 26 34.55 -34.55 18.51
C LEU A 26 33.44 -34.36 19.55
N GLY A 27 33.80 -34.13 20.81
CA GLY A 27 32.84 -33.81 21.88
C GLY A 27 32.04 -32.55 21.60
N THR A 28 32.70 -31.47 21.15
CA THR A 28 32.02 -30.23 20.76
C THR A 28 31.14 -30.38 19.52
N ILE A 29 31.55 -31.17 18.53
CA ILE A 29 30.75 -31.40 17.31
C ILE A 29 29.49 -32.20 17.65
N ILE A 30 29.61 -33.25 18.48
CA ILE A 30 28.46 -34.05 18.93
C ILE A 30 27.50 -33.20 19.77
N PHE A 31 28.02 -32.36 20.66
CA PHE A 31 27.21 -31.44 21.46
C PHE A 31 26.49 -30.40 20.60
N PHE A 32 27.17 -29.81 19.61
CA PHE A 32 26.54 -28.90 18.65
C PHE A 32 25.47 -29.59 17.82
N LEU A 33 25.73 -30.81 17.32
CA LEU A 33 24.74 -31.62 16.63
C LEU A 33 23.53 -31.91 17.52
N PHE A 34 23.75 -32.26 18.78
CA PHE A 34 22.68 -32.52 19.73
C PHE A 34 21.82 -31.28 20.00
N ILE A 35 22.43 -30.11 20.21
CA ILE A 35 21.72 -28.82 20.34
C ILE A 35 20.98 -28.49 19.05
N THR A 36 21.60 -28.67 17.89
CA THR A 36 20.99 -28.37 16.59
C THR A 36 19.76 -29.25 16.37
N VAL A 37 19.83 -30.54 16.69
CA VAL A 37 18.68 -31.46 16.65
C VAL A 37 17.62 -31.08 17.67
N LEU A 38 18.01 -30.72 18.90
CA LEU A 38 17.07 -30.25 19.95
C LEU A 38 16.31 -28.98 19.56
N ILE A 39 16.91 -28.09 18.76
CA ILE A 39 16.26 -26.87 18.26
C ILE A 39 15.49 -27.15 16.96
N ALA A 40 16.03 -27.98 16.08
CA ALA A 40 15.40 -28.32 14.79
C ALA A 40 14.14 -29.17 14.97
N VAL A 41 14.11 -30.11 15.93
CA VAL A 41 12.94 -30.95 16.21
C VAL A 41 11.71 -30.10 16.52
N PRO A 42 11.70 -29.17 17.50
CA PRO A 42 10.54 -28.32 17.72
C PRO A 42 10.24 -27.40 16.52
N LEU A 43 11.27 -26.86 15.83
CA LEU A 43 11.04 -26.00 14.65
C LEU A 43 10.39 -26.73 13.46
N TYR A 44 10.69 -28.01 13.26
CA TYR A 44 10.09 -28.86 12.21
C TYR A 44 8.83 -29.60 12.66
N SER A 45 8.64 -29.79 13.98
CA SER A 45 7.43 -30.40 14.54
C SER A 45 6.30 -29.40 14.72
N ILE A 46 6.61 -28.10 14.76
CA ILE A 46 5.61 -27.05 14.54
C ILE A 46 5.23 -27.12 13.06
N ALA A 47 4.02 -27.60 12.79
CA ALA A 47 3.40 -27.42 11.49
C ALA A 47 3.26 -25.90 11.26
N TRP A 48 4.21 -25.30 10.54
CA TRP A 48 4.12 -23.90 10.10
C TRP A 48 2.87 -23.65 9.24
N ASP A 49 2.24 -24.72 8.76
CA ASP A 49 0.98 -24.71 8.01
C ASP A 49 -0.26 -24.60 8.90
N VAL A 50 -0.11 -24.60 10.23
CA VAL A 50 -1.19 -24.40 11.20
C VAL A 50 -0.79 -23.35 12.23
N ILE A 51 -0.40 -22.16 11.75
CA ILE A 51 -0.80 -20.97 12.50
C ILE A 51 -2.31 -20.94 12.32
N GLU A 52 -3.06 -21.40 13.32
CA GLU A 52 -4.52 -21.20 13.36
C GLU A 52 -4.77 -19.76 12.92
N GLU A 53 -5.48 -19.60 11.81
CA GLU A 53 -5.91 -18.27 11.37
C GLU A 53 -6.76 -17.72 12.51
N VAL A 54 -6.13 -16.91 13.37
CA VAL A 54 -6.79 -15.99 14.29
C VAL A 54 -8.08 -15.54 13.61
N PRO A 55 -9.27 -15.86 14.14
CA PRO A 55 -10.54 -15.66 13.47
C PRO A 55 -10.57 -14.25 12.84
N ARG A 56 -11.06 -14.10 11.60
CA ARG A 56 -11.07 -12.80 10.88
C ARG A 56 -11.55 -11.62 11.76
N GLN A 57 -12.48 -11.88 12.67
CA GLN A 57 -13.04 -10.95 13.64
C GLN A 57 -12.03 -10.44 14.70
N GLU A 58 -10.98 -11.20 15.04
CA GLU A 58 -9.91 -10.77 15.95
C GLU A 58 -8.84 -9.91 15.24
N ARG A 59 -8.81 -9.90 13.90
CA ARG A 59 -7.88 -9.07 13.11
C ARG A 59 -8.49 -7.75 12.63
N GLN A 60 -9.82 -7.65 12.60
CA GLN A 60 -10.55 -6.47 12.14
C GLN A 60 -10.96 -5.60 13.31
N LYS A 61 -10.70 -4.30 13.21
CA LYS A 61 -11.22 -3.30 14.13
C LYS A 61 -12.58 -2.82 13.64
N ILE A 62 -13.51 -2.66 14.59
CA ILE A 62 -14.82 -2.05 14.34
C ILE A 62 -14.63 -0.54 14.35
N ILE A 63 -15.20 0.14 13.35
CA ILE A 63 -15.23 1.60 13.31
C ILE A 63 -16.55 2.05 13.89
N THR A 64 -16.49 2.78 14.99
CA THR A 64 -17.66 3.12 15.79
C THR A 64 -17.81 4.63 15.91
N TRP A 65 -19.03 5.10 15.76
CA TRP A 65 -19.41 6.40 16.30
C TRP A 65 -20.26 6.14 17.55
N PRO A 66 -19.84 6.63 18.74
CA PRO A 66 -20.54 6.36 20.00
C PRO A 66 -22.07 6.52 19.98
N ASP A 67 -22.62 7.44 19.18
CA ASP A 67 -24.06 7.72 19.17
C ASP A 67 -24.86 6.96 18.08
N GLN A 68 -24.20 6.42 17.04
CA GLN A 68 -24.86 5.70 15.94
C GLN A 68 -24.41 4.24 15.77
N GLY A 69 -23.41 3.81 16.53
CA GLY A 69 -22.91 2.44 16.52
C GLY A 69 -21.91 2.18 15.40
N ASN A 70 -21.97 0.99 14.83
CA ASN A 70 -20.99 0.47 13.88
C ASN A 70 -21.14 1.11 12.49
N LEU A 71 -20.04 1.65 11.96
CA LEU A 71 -19.94 2.24 10.63
C LEU A 71 -19.26 1.31 9.61
N GLY A 72 -18.58 0.26 10.08
CA GLY A 72 -17.88 -0.70 9.25
C GLY A 72 -16.70 -1.37 9.95
N TRP A 73 -16.00 -2.21 9.21
CA TRP A 73 -14.84 -2.96 9.69
C TRP A 73 -13.61 -2.66 8.84
N THR A 74 -12.45 -2.71 9.50
CA THR A 74 -11.17 -2.44 8.85
C THR A 74 -10.07 -3.30 9.45
N ASN A 75 -9.11 -3.74 8.64
CA ASN A 75 -7.88 -4.36 9.14
C ASN A 75 -6.69 -3.37 9.19
N ARG A 76 -6.95 -2.11 8.81
CA ARG A 76 -5.96 -1.05 8.76
C ARG A 76 -5.61 -0.58 10.17
N HIS A 77 -4.34 -0.24 10.38
CA HIS A 77 -3.93 0.53 11.54
C HIS A 77 -4.28 2.01 11.35
N TRP A 78 -5.20 2.53 12.17
CA TRP A 78 -5.60 3.94 12.17
C TRP A 78 -4.86 4.73 13.24
N GLU A 79 -4.55 5.99 12.93
CA GLU A 79 -4.01 6.94 13.90
C GLU A 79 -5.03 8.04 14.25
N PRO A 80 -5.12 8.46 15.52
CA PRO A 80 -5.87 9.65 15.89
C PRO A 80 -5.46 10.87 15.05
N GLY A 81 -6.46 11.60 14.56
CA GLY A 81 -6.26 12.74 13.68
C GLY A 81 -6.38 12.43 12.18
N GLU A 82 -6.36 11.17 11.75
CA GLU A 82 -6.76 10.76 10.41
C GLU A 82 -8.26 11.01 10.17
N SER A 83 -8.68 10.92 8.91
CA SER A 83 -10.09 11.11 8.53
C SER A 83 -10.45 10.25 7.34
N PHE A 84 -11.75 10.05 7.13
CA PHE A 84 -12.27 9.45 5.92
C PHE A 84 -13.62 10.05 5.54
N ILE A 85 -14.04 9.82 4.31
CA ILE A 85 -15.40 10.04 3.84
C ILE A 85 -15.98 8.66 3.54
N ASP A 86 -17.12 8.36 4.13
CA ASP A 86 -17.78 7.07 3.94
C ASP A 86 -18.44 6.96 2.54
N PRO A 87 -18.92 5.77 2.15
CA PRO A 87 -19.65 5.59 0.90
C PRO A 87 -20.91 6.47 0.74
N GLU A 88 -21.50 6.96 1.85
CA GLU A 88 -22.65 7.87 1.84
C GLU A 88 -22.23 9.34 1.68
N GLY A 89 -20.93 9.65 1.70
CA GLY A 89 -20.39 11.00 1.58
C GLY A 89 -20.25 11.75 2.91
N LYS A 90 -20.45 11.09 4.06
CA LYS A 90 -20.26 11.72 5.38
C LYS A 90 -18.78 11.69 5.76
N ALA A 91 -18.28 12.82 6.26
CA ALA A 91 -16.91 12.96 6.71
C ALA A 91 -16.75 12.62 8.19
N TRP A 92 -15.75 11.80 8.49
CA TRP A 92 -15.46 11.28 9.82
C TRP A 92 -14.00 11.55 10.20
N LYS A 93 -13.76 11.87 11.46
CA LYS A 93 -12.42 12.04 12.03
C LYS A 93 -12.14 10.97 13.07
N ILE A 94 -10.97 10.35 12.98
CA ILE A 94 -10.51 9.39 13.98
C ILE A 94 -10.14 10.15 15.25
N SER A 95 -10.77 9.78 16.36
CA SER A 95 -10.55 10.40 17.67
C SER A 95 -9.68 9.57 18.59
N SER A 96 -9.90 8.25 18.60
CA SER A 96 -9.14 7.30 19.40
C SER A 96 -9.10 5.94 18.73
N THR A 97 -8.06 5.17 19.02
CA THR A 97 -7.93 3.79 18.57
C THR A 97 -7.57 2.90 19.74
N SER A 98 -8.18 1.72 19.81
CA SER A 98 -7.94 0.72 20.86
C SER A 98 -7.69 -0.66 20.23
N PHE A 99 -7.57 -1.68 21.07
CA PHE A 99 -7.57 -3.07 20.63
C PHE A 99 -8.99 -3.46 20.21
N GLY A 100 -9.23 -3.60 18.91
CA GLY A 100 -10.52 -3.97 18.34
C GLY A 100 -11.45 -2.81 17.93
N GLU A 101 -11.16 -1.56 18.30
CA GLU A 101 -12.04 -0.42 17.99
C GLU A 101 -11.29 0.80 17.44
N VAL A 102 -11.97 1.54 16.57
CA VAL A 102 -11.58 2.84 16.03
C VAL A 102 -12.76 3.78 16.20
N SER A 103 -12.66 4.69 17.18
CA SER A 103 -13.76 5.61 17.51
C SER A 103 -13.65 6.89 16.67
N VAL A 104 -14.79 7.33 16.13
CA VAL A 104 -14.86 8.47 15.21
C VAL A 104 -15.88 9.50 15.65
N TRP A 105 -15.68 10.74 15.17
CA TRP A 105 -16.65 11.83 15.31
C TRP A 105 -16.90 12.50 13.96
N PRO A 106 -18.10 13.09 13.75
CA PRO A 106 -18.38 13.87 12.55
C PRO A 106 -17.31 14.95 12.32
N TYR A 107 -16.89 15.11 11.07
CA TYR A 107 -15.88 16.10 10.68
C TYR A 107 -16.42 17.07 9.63
N GLU A 108 -17.47 17.79 9.99
CA GLU A 108 -18.25 18.65 9.08
C GLU A 108 -17.40 19.72 8.38
N THR A 109 -16.40 20.27 9.07
CA THR A 109 -15.49 21.30 8.53
C THR A 109 -14.46 20.74 7.54
N PHE A 110 -14.38 19.42 7.36
CA PHE A 110 -13.41 18.84 6.42
C PHE A 110 -13.82 19.04 4.97
N LEU A 111 -15.13 19.08 4.69
CA LEU A 111 -15.67 19.30 3.35
C LEU A 111 -15.75 20.79 2.97
N SER A 112 -15.58 21.70 3.92
CA SER A 112 -15.58 23.15 3.68
C SER A 112 -14.24 23.70 3.17
N LEU A 113 -13.45 22.88 2.49
CA LEU A 113 -12.19 23.31 1.88
C LEU A 113 -12.49 24.27 0.70
N PRO A 114 -11.72 25.37 0.53
CA PRO A 114 -11.92 26.28 -0.58
C PRO A 114 -11.73 25.56 -1.93
N PRO A 115 -12.44 26.00 -2.99
CA PRO A 115 -12.42 25.37 -4.31
C PRO A 115 -11.02 25.34 -4.90
N ASP A 116 -10.66 24.23 -5.55
CA ASP A 116 -9.36 23.99 -6.17
C ASP A 116 -9.03 25.04 -7.25
N SER A 117 -7.98 25.82 -7.02
CA SER A 117 -7.51 26.84 -7.97
C SER A 117 -6.93 26.25 -9.27
N VAL A 118 -6.60 24.96 -9.31
CA VAL A 118 -6.06 24.29 -10.52
C VAL A 118 -7.17 23.96 -11.53
N CYS A 119 -8.40 23.75 -11.05
CA CYS A 119 -9.58 23.55 -11.90
C CYS A 119 -10.36 24.84 -12.16
N ASN A 120 -10.02 25.94 -11.47
CA ASN A 120 -10.65 27.23 -11.69
C ASN A 120 -10.05 27.86 -12.96
N GLN A 121 -10.89 28.00 -14.00
CA GLN A 121 -10.48 28.57 -15.30
C GLN A 121 -9.88 29.97 -15.17
N ASP A 122 -10.25 30.70 -14.10
CA ASP A 122 -9.75 32.04 -13.81
C ASP A 122 -8.27 32.07 -13.37
N PHE A 123 -7.69 30.94 -12.96
CA PHE A 123 -6.34 30.86 -12.37
C PHE A 123 -5.33 30.03 -13.20
N THR A 124 -5.71 29.48 -14.34
CA THR A 124 -4.80 28.70 -15.20
C THR A 124 -3.90 29.60 -16.05
N SER A 125 -2.89 30.24 -15.44
CA SER A 125 -1.81 30.94 -16.17
C SER A 125 -0.56 30.09 -16.41
N LEU A 126 -0.57 28.79 -16.06
CA LEU A 126 0.57 27.89 -16.28
C LEU A 126 0.09 26.58 -16.91
N ALA A 127 0.10 26.58 -18.24
CA ALA A 127 0.50 25.47 -19.10
C ALA A 127 0.31 24.04 -18.54
N PHE A 128 -0.93 23.57 -18.48
CA PHE A 128 -1.18 22.19 -18.92
C PHE A 128 -1.07 22.22 -20.44
N HIS A 129 0.13 21.97 -20.97
CA HIS A 129 0.25 21.64 -22.39
C HIS A 129 -0.43 20.28 -22.58
N VAL A 130 -1.73 20.33 -22.81
CA VAL A 130 -2.47 19.17 -23.30
C VAL A 130 -1.99 18.96 -24.73
N SER A 131 -1.00 18.10 -24.89
CA SER A 131 -0.59 17.61 -26.20
C SER A 131 -1.73 16.73 -26.72
N PHE A 132 -2.69 17.34 -27.40
CA PHE A 132 -3.82 16.66 -28.05
C PHE A 132 -3.39 15.96 -29.36
N GLN A 133 -2.24 15.29 -29.39
CA GLN A 133 -1.89 14.41 -30.51
C GLN A 133 -2.70 13.10 -30.49
N GLU A 134 -3.41 12.81 -29.39
CA GLU A 134 -4.21 11.60 -29.18
C GLU A 134 -5.62 11.97 -28.69
N SER A 135 -6.64 11.19 -29.06
CA SER A 135 -8.03 11.66 -29.13
C SER A 135 -8.69 12.04 -27.79
N GLN A 136 -8.21 11.58 -26.64
CA GLN A 136 -8.73 11.99 -25.31
C GLN A 136 -7.64 12.24 -24.24
N GLY A 137 -6.35 12.12 -24.56
CA GLY A 137 -5.23 12.26 -23.60
C GLY A 137 -4.76 10.94 -22.96
N SER A 138 -3.78 11.01 -22.05
CA SER A 138 -3.12 9.85 -21.46
C SER A 138 -3.42 9.66 -19.97
N ILE A 139 -3.42 8.40 -19.50
CA ILE A 139 -3.59 8.01 -18.10
C ILE A 139 -2.40 7.12 -17.74
N VAL A 140 -1.80 7.34 -16.57
CA VAL A 140 -0.75 6.45 -16.07
C VAL A 140 -1.33 5.55 -14.99
N LEU A 141 -1.23 4.23 -15.18
CA LEU A 141 -1.66 3.23 -14.22
C LEU A 141 -0.44 2.52 -13.64
N ILE A 142 -0.17 2.77 -12.37
CA ILE A 142 0.92 2.18 -11.62
C ILE A 142 0.36 0.97 -10.86
N TYR A 143 0.96 -0.20 -11.00
CA TYR A 143 0.42 -1.44 -10.42
C TYR A 143 1.53 -2.35 -9.87
N PRO A 144 1.25 -3.16 -8.83
CA PRO A 144 2.14 -4.24 -8.42
C PRO A 144 1.97 -5.42 -9.38
N GLN A 145 3.03 -6.18 -9.66
CA GLN A 145 2.97 -7.34 -10.55
C GLN A 145 1.82 -8.33 -10.24
N LYS A 146 1.45 -8.50 -8.97
CA LYS A 146 0.30 -9.34 -8.55
C LYS A 146 -1.06 -8.84 -9.04
N ALA A 147 -1.18 -7.56 -9.39
CA ALA A 147 -2.39 -6.93 -9.92
C ALA A 147 -2.32 -6.69 -11.43
N LEU A 148 -1.41 -7.34 -12.17
CA LEU A 148 -1.26 -7.16 -13.62
C LEU A 148 -2.56 -7.42 -14.39
N GLU A 149 -3.27 -8.50 -14.06
CA GLU A 149 -4.52 -8.85 -14.75
C GLU A 149 -5.62 -7.81 -14.49
N GLU A 150 -5.69 -7.28 -13.26
CA GLU A 150 -6.54 -6.14 -12.94
C GLU A 150 -6.14 -4.92 -13.78
N ALA A 151 -4.87 -4.53 -13.77
CA ALA A 151 -4.35 -3.40 -14.54
C ALA A 151 -4.66 -3.51 -16.06
N ARG A 152 -4.62 -4.71 -16.63
CA ARG A 152 -5.01 -4.97 -18.02
C ARG A 152 -6.50 -4.76 -18.29
N ILE A 153 -7.37 -5.05 -17.32
CA ILE A 153 -8.80 -4.73 -17.43
C ILE A 153 -8.99 -3.22 -17.52
N TRP A 154 -8.34 -2.45 -16.64
CA TRP A 154 -8.37 -0.99 -16.67
C TRP A 154 -7.85 -0.43 -18.00
N GLU A 155 -6.68 -0.89 -18.46
CA GLU A 155 -6.10 -0.49 -19.75
C GLU A 155 -7.09 -0.72 -20.90
N ARG A 156 -7.66 -1.93 -21.00
CA ARG A 156 -8.61 -2.30 -22.04
C ARG A 156 -9.86 -1.42 -22.03
N VAL A 157 -10.44 -1.17 -20.85
CA VAL A 157 -11.67 -0.36 -20.73
C VAL A 157 -11.40 1.10 -21.08
N LEU A 158 -10.33 1.69 -20.53
CA LEU A 158 -9.97 3.08 -20.78
C LEU A 158 -9.52 3.32 -22.23
N THR A 159 -8.82 2.37 -22.83
CA THR A 159 -8.44 2.43 -24.25
C THR A 159 -9.66 2.40 -25.16
N LYS A 160 -10.68 1.59 -24.85
CA LYS A 160 -11.97 1.61 -25.57
C LYS A 160 -12.70 2.96 -25.46
N GLN A 161 -12.44 3.72 -24.40
CA GLN A 161 -12.97 5.08 -24.20
C GLN A 161 -12.12 6.17 -24.89
N GLY A 162 -11.05 5.78 -25.60
CA GLY A 162 -10.20 6.70 -26.37
C GLY A 162 -8.99 7.25 -25.62
N PHE A 163 -8.72 6.79 -24.40
CA PHE A 163 -7.52 7.20 -23.65
C PHE A 163 -6.31 6.34 -24.00
N LYS A 164 -5.12 6.92 -23.98
CA LYS A 164 -3.88 6.15 -23.96
C LYS A 164 -3.51 5.78 -22.54
N VAL A 165 -3.42 4.49 -22.24
CA VAL A 165 -3.02 4.03 -20.91
C VAL A 165 -1.56 3.61 -20.91
N HIS A 166 -0.79 4.12 -19.95
CA HIS A 166 0.57 3.72 -19.69
C HIS A 166 0.63 2.84 -18.45
N LEU A 167 0.81 1.54 -18.64
CA LEU A 167 1.05 0.59 -17.56
C LEU A 167 2.48 0.71 -17.02
N LYS A 168 2.64 0.86 -15.71
CA LYS A 168 3.93 0.92 -15.01
C LYS A 168 3.94 -0.03 -13.82
N ASP A 169 4.74 -1.10 -13.90
CA ASP A 169 4.99 -1.99 -12.76
C ASP A 169 5.92 -1.31 -11.74
N TYR A 170 5.67 -1.52 -10.44
CA TYR A 170 6.53 -1.03 -9.36
C TYR A 170 7.13 -2.12 -8.47
N SER A 171 7.21 -3.36 -8.95
CA SER A 171 7.86 -4.51 -8.30
C SER A 171 9.24 -4.25 -7.67
N THR A 172 9.94 -3.16 -8.04
CA THR A 172 11.27 -2.79 -7.55
C THR A 172 11.34 -1.47 -6.75
N GLN A 173 10.22 -1.01 -6.18
CA GLN A 173 10.01 0.29 -5.51
C GLN A 173 9.59 1.39 -6.49
N ILE A 174 8.50 2.07 -6.16
CA ILE A 174 8.14 3.36 -6.77
C ILE A 174 9.15 4.37 -6.30
N SER A 175 10.20 4.58 -7.10
CA SER A 175 11.02 5.77 -6.90
C SER A 175 10.14 6.99 -7.18
N ARG A 176 10.32 8.08 -6.41
CA ARG A 176 9.76 9.40 -6.75
C ARG A 176 10.02 9.77 -8.22
N GLY A 177 11.07 9.19 -8.83
CA GLY A 177 11.41 9.30 -10.24
C GLY A 177 10.36 8.74 -11.21
N GLN A 178 9.64 7.67 -10.89
CA GLN A 178 8.61 7.11 -11.78
C GLN A 178 7.36 7.99 -11.88
N ILE A 179 6.93 8.58 -10.75
CA ILE A 179 5.84 9.56 -10.73
C ILE A 179 6.28 10.85 -11.42
N LYS A 180 7.54 11.25 -11.26
CA LYS A 180 8.11 12.39 -11.98
C LYS A 180 8.19 12.15 -13.50
N GLU A 181 8.64 10.97 -13.94
CA GLU A 181 8.67 10.57 -15.36
C GLU A 181 7.26 10.48 -15.95
N ALA A 182 6.29 10.00 -15.15
CA ALA A 182 4.88 10.02 -15.51
C ALA A 182 4.35 11.45 -15.65
N TYR A 183 4.68 12.32 -14.69
CA TYR A 183 4.32 13.74 -14.70
C TYR A 183 4.86 14.49 -15.91
N GLU A 184 6.12 14.26 -16.29
CA GLU A 184 6.77 14.91 -17.44
C GLU A 184 6.03 14.64 -18.78
N LYS A 185 5.19 13.60 -18.83
CA LYS A 185 4.35 13.27 -20.00
C LYS A 185 3.00 13.99 -20.01
N GLY A 186 2.69 14.77 -18.97
CA GLY A 186 1.44 15.54 -18.84
C GLY A 186 0.16 14.69 -18.87
N PRO A 187 0.04 13.60 -18.09
CA PRO A 187 -1.15 12.76 -18.11
C PRO A 187 -2.36 13.49 -17.52
N LEU A 188 -3.57 13.01 -17.80
CA LEU A 188 -4.79 13.54 -17.21
C LEU A 188 -5.03 13.06 -15.78
N ALA A 189 -4.52 11.88 -15.45
CA ALA A 189 -4.61 11.28 -14.12
C ALA A 189 -3.47 10.27 -13.92
N ILE A 190 -3.07 10.10 -12.65
CA ILE A 190 -2.15 9.03 -12.23
C ILE A 190 -2.91 8.18 -11.22
N ILE A 191 -3.13 6.92 -11.56
CA ILE A 191 -3.84 5.96 -10.71
C ILE A 191 -2.83 4.92 -10.24
N ARG A 192 -2.79 4.67 -8.94
CA ARG A 192 -1.92 3.64 -8.37
C ARG A 192 -2.74 2.55 -7.70
N LEU A 193 -2.69 1.34 -8.25
CA LEU A 193 -3.24 0.16 -7.60
C LEU A 193 -2.32 -0.24 -6.44
N HIS A 194 -2.90 -0.48 -5.26
CA HIS A 194 -2.18 -1.03 -4.11
C HIS A 194 -2.34 -2.53 -3.99
N GLU A 195 -1.40 -3.18 -3.31
CA GLU A 195 -1.57 -4.59 -2.96
C GLU A 195 -2.78 -4.78 -2.04
N LYS A 196 -3.54 -5.83 -2.33
CA LYS A 196 -4.71 -6.25 -1.57
C LYS A 196 -4.28 -6.60 -0.13
N GLY A 197 -5.03 -6.12 0.86
CA GLY A 197 -4.91 -6.59 2.25
C GLY A 197 -4.54 -5.54 3.31
N GLN A 198 -3.87 -4.44 3.00
CA GLN A 198 -3.48 -3.46 4.05
C GLN A 198 -4.52 -2.37 4.33
N TRP A 199 -5.49 -2.23 3.41
CA TRP A 199 -6.44 -1.12 3.38
C TRP A 199 -7.86 -1.61 3.15
N ASN A 200 -8.14 -2.84 3.59
CA ASN A 200 -9.45 -3.42 3.39
C ASN A 200 -10.46 -2.69 4.28
N TRP A 201 -11.58 -2.33 3.66
CA TRP A 201 -12.73 -1.72 4.31
C TRP A 201 -13.95 -2.56 3.99
N GLU A 202 -14.76 -2.83 5.01
CA GLU A 202 -16.09 -3.40 4.89
C GLU A 202 -17.10 -2.40 5.46
N ASP A 203 -18.21 -2.19 4.76
CA ASP A 203 -19.32 -1.39 5.32
C ASP A 203 -20.00 -2.13 6.49
N ALA A 204 -20.96 -1.49 7.16
CA ALA A 204 -21.71 -2.09 8.26
C ALA A 204 -22.50 -3.37 7.90
N GLU A 205 -22.63 -3.71 6.61
CA GLU A 205 -23.24 -4.95 6.12
C GLU A 205 -22.21 -6.07 5.87
N GLY A 206 -20.92 -5.79 6.04
CA GLY A 206 -19.81 -6.72 5.79
C GLY A 206 -19.43 -6.80 4.31
N THR A 207 -19.84 -5.81 3.51
CA THR A 207 -19.50 -5.77 2.08
C THR A 207 -18.18 -5.03 1.90
N GLU A 208 -17.19 -5.69 1.29
CA GLU A 208 -15.91 -5.07 0.96
C GLU A 208 -16.11 -3.88 0.01
N LYS A 209 -15.46 -2.75 0.31
CA LYS A 209 -15.49 -1.52 -0.50
C LYS A 209 -14.13 -1.21 -1.11
N VAL A 210 -14.18 -0.59 -2.28
CA VAL A 210 -13.02 0.12 -2.83
C VAL A 210 -12.61 1.21 -1.86
N ALA A 211 -11.31 1.37 -1.65
CA ALA A 211 -10.76 2.49 -0.90
C ALA A 211 -9.95 3.39 -1.83
N PHE A 212 -10.28 4.68 -1.85
CA PHE A 212 -9.44 5.73 -2.40
C PHE A 212 -8.57 6.28 -1.28
N LEU A 213 -7.26 6.28 -1.46
CA LEU A 213 -6.31 6.79 -0.48
C LEU A 213 -5.80 8.15 -0.95
N LEU A 214 -5.83 9.13 -0.06
CA LEU A 214 -5.38 10.49 -0.31
C LEU A 214 -4.40 10.94 0.78
N ASP A 215 -3.22 11.41 0.36
CA ASP A 215 -2.29 12.04 1.29
C ASP A 215 -2.78 13.45 1.67
N ARG A 216 -2.61 13.84 2.94
CA ARG A 216 -2.78 15.23 3.39
C ARG A 216 -1.62 16.10 2.90
N HIS A 217 -1.77 16.65 1.70
CA HIS A 217 -0.77 17.47 0.99
C HIS A 217 -1.40 18.80 0.51
N PRO A 218 -0.62 19.87 0.21
CA PRO A 218 -1.11 21.07 -0.48
C PRO A 218 -2.03 20.88 -1.70
N ARG A 219 -2.00 19.72 -2.37
CA ARG A 219 -2.85 19.40 -3.53
C ARG A 219 -4.05 18.51 -3.19
N VAL A 220 -4.28 18.25 -1.90
CA VAL A 220 -5.37 17.38 -1.42
C VAL A 220 -6.73 17.83 -1.95
N GLN A 221 -6.94 19.13 -2.13
CA GLN A 221 -8.18 19.68 -2.68
C GLN A 221 -8.43 19.19 -4.11
N SER A 222 -7.45 19.31 -5.01
CA SER A 222 -7.58 18.86 -6.39
C SER A 222 -7.85 17.37 -6.49
N ASN A 223 -7.14 16.58 -5.69
CA ASN A 223 -7.28 15.13 -5.69
C ASN A 223 -8.60 14.71 -5.03
N LEU A 224 -9.03 15.40 -3.97
CA LEU A 224 -10.32 15.19 -3.33
C LEU A 224 -11.48 15.53 -4.29
N SER A 225 -11.48 16.70 -4.92
CA SER A 225 -12.51 17.07 -5.89
C SER A 225 -12.59 16.07 -7.04
N PHE A 226 -11.45 15.58 -7.52
CA PHE A 226 -11.42 14.53 -8.53
C PHE A 226 -12.02 13.21 -8.04
N VAL A 227 -11.64 12.75 -6.85
CA VAL A 227 -12.17 11.51 -6.27
C VAL A 227 -13.66 11.63 -5.96
N LEU A 228 -14.15 12.78 -5.49
CA LEU A 228 -15.57 13.00 -5.24
C LEU A 228 -16.39 12.93 -6.53
N ARG A 229 -15.93 13.56 -7.62
CA ARG A 229 -16.55 13.40 -8.95
C ARG A 229 -16.55 11.94 -9.39
N TRP A 230 -15.45 11.23 -9.18
CA TRP A 230 -15.38 9.81 -9.49
C TRP A 230 -16.36 8.98 -8.64
N GLN A 231 -16.47 9.32 -7.36
CA GLN A 231 -17.44 8.71 -6.47
C GLN A 231 -18.87 8.94 -6.96
N GLU A 232 -19.23 10.12 -7.46
CA GLU A 232 -20.56 10.40 -8.06
C GLU A 232 -20.90 9.47 -9.23
N GLU A 233 -19.92 9.15 -10.09
CA GLU A 233 -20.07 8.28 -11.25
C GLU A 233 -20.21 6.78 -10.92
N LEU A 234 -19.89 6.38 -9.68
CA LEU A 234 -20.01 4.99 -9.24
C LEU A 234 -21.46 4.63 -8.87
N PRO A 235 -21.91 3.40 -9.17
CA PRO A 235 -23.19 2.89 -8.66
C PRO A 235 -23.25 2.93 -7.14
N LYS A 236 -24.44 3.12 -6.55
CA LYS A 236 -24.62 3.22 -5.08
C LYS A 236 -23.95 2.07 -4.31
N LYS A 237 -24.03 0.84 -4.82
CA LYS A 237 -23.44 -0.35 -4.19
C LYS A 237 -21.91 -0.37 -4.20
N SER A 238 -21.31 0.32 -5.17
CA SER A 238 -19.87 0.37 -5.43
C SER A 238 -19.22 1.67 -4.96
N LYS A 239 -19.96 2.54 -4.25
CA LYS A 239 -19.40 3.76 -3.67
C LYS A 239 -18.23 3.39 -2.75
N ALA A 240 -17.12 4.07 -2.95
CA ALA A 240 -15.88 3.81 -2.25
C ALA A 240 -15.84 4.55 -0.90
N VAL A 241 -14.95 4.10 -0.02
CA VAL A 241 -14.48 4.91 1.11
C VAL A 241 -13.31 5.77 0.63
N ILE A 242 -13.25 7.04 1.03
CA ILE A 242 -12.10 7.92 0.77
C ILE A 242 -11.33 8.11 2.07
N ILE A 243 -10.09 7.63 2.15
CA ILE A 243 -9.26 7.65 3.35
C ILE A 243 -8.18 8.72 3.20
N PHE A 244 -8.03 9.56 4.23
CA PHE A 244 -6.98 10.56 4.30
C PHE A 244 -5.86 10.11 5.22
N CYS A 245 -4.76 9.70 4.61
CA CYS A 245 -3.58 9.22 5.30
C CYS A 245 -2.82 10.37 5.96
N ARG A 246 -2.33 10.15 7.19
CA ARG A 246 -1.47 11.12 7.88
C ARG A 246 -0.08 11.20 7.25
N GLN A 247 0.48 10.06 6.86
CA GLN A 247 1.79 9.98 6.25
C GLN A 247 1.69 10.30 4.76
N SER A 248 2.36 11.36 4.31
CA SER A 248 2.50 11.67 2.90
C SER A 248 3.57 10.76 2.29
N TYR A 249 3.17 9.84 1.41
CA TYR A 249 4.11 9.01 0.66
C TYR A 249 4.80 9.79 -0.47
N GLY A 250 4.52 11.09 -0.60
CA GLY A 250 5.13 11.98 -1.60
C GLY A 250 4.56 11.79 -3.00
N GLN A 251 3.38 11.18 -3.08
CA GLN A 251 2.79 10.66 -4.31
C GLN A 251 1.71 11.60 -4.88
N HIS A 252 1.21 12.54 -4.08
CA HIS A 252 0.08 13.43 -4.43
C HIS A 252 0.53 14.86 -4.81
N LEU A 253 1.76 15.03 -5.29
CA LEU A 253 2.25 16.34 -5.79
C LEU A 253 1.58 16.75 -7.12
N PHE A 254 1.04 15.79 -7.86
CA PHE A 254 0.33 15.98 -9.10
C PHE A 254 -1.20 16.05 -8.86
N PRO A 255 -1.94 16.96 -9.53
CA PRO A 255 -3.40 16.97 -9.48
C PRO A 255 -3.98 15.70 -10.10
N ARG A 256 -5.08 15.18 -9.55
CA ARG A 256 -5.74 13.94 -9.97
C ARG A 256 -4.86 12.70 -9.84
N THR A 257 -3.99 12.69 -8.83
CA THR A 257 -3.31 11.47 -8.37
C THR A 257 -4.10 10.81 -7.25
N VAL A 258 -4.41 9.53 -7.45
CA VAL A 258 -5.22 8.73 -6.52
C VAL A 258 -4.61 7.36 -6.38
N ASP A 259 -4.43 6.97 -5.13
CA ASP A 259 -4.08 5.63 -4.73
C ASP A 259 -5.39 4.86 -4.51
N ILE A 260 -5.49 3.66 -5.07
CA ILE A 260 -6.73 2.86 -5.03
C ILE A 260 -6.45 1.44 -4.56
N VAL A 261 -7.33 0.94 -3.71
CA VAL A 261 -7.34 -0.44 -3.24
C VAL A 261 -8.64 -1.07 -3.73
N VAL A 262 -8.53 -2.05 -4.61
CA VAL A 262 -9.67 -2.81 -5.13
C VAL A 262 -9.79 -4.12 -4.33
N PRO A 263 -10.96 -4.45 -3.77
CA PRO A 263 -11.14 -5.67 -3.00
C PRO A 263 -10.83 -6.94 -3.79
N GLN A 264 -10.47 -8.02 -3.09
CA GLN A 264 -10.18 -9.28 -3.78
C GLN A 264 -11.44 -9.93 -4.35
N SER A 265 -12.58 -9.71 -3.67
CA SER A 265 -13.88 -10.25 -4.06
C SER A 265 -14.46 -9.64 -5.34
N PHE A 266 -13.91 -8.49 -5.80
CA PHE A 266 -14.41 -7.81 -6.98
C PHE A 266 -14.25 -8.66 -8.22
N LYS A 267 -15.37 -8.87 -8.91
CA LYS A 267 -15.43 -9.52 -10.22
C LYS A 267 -14.96 -8.57 -11.30
N GLN A 268 -14.58 -9.15 -12.44
CA GLN A 268 -14.17 -8.39 -13.61
C GLN A 268 -15.16 -7.28 -14.00
N GLU A 269 -16.47 -7.56 -13.98
CA GLU A 269 -17.52 -6.59 -14.31
C GLU A 269 -17.53 -5.36 -13.38
N GLU A 270 -17.20 -5.56 -12.11
CA GLU A 270 -17.12 -4.48 -11.12
C GLU A 270 -15.88 -3.62 -11.36
N ILE A 271 -14.76 -4.24 -11.73
CA ILE A 271 -13.52 -3.56 -12.13
C ILE A 271 -13.73 -2.78 -13.44
N GLU A 272 -14.48 -3.34 -14.39
CA GLU A 272 -14.85 -2.67 -15.64
C GLU A 272 -15.73 -1.44 -15.35
N THR A 273 -16.71 -1.57 -14.45
CA THR A 273 -17.57 -0.46 -14.02
C THR A 273 -16.76 0.65 -13.33
N LEU A 274 -15.85 0.27 -12.44
CA LEU A 274 -14.93 1.18 -11.76
C LEU A 274 -14.03 1.92 -12.77
N SER A 275 -13.47 1.20 -13.75
CA SER A 275 -12.64 1.78 -14.81
C SER A 275 -13.43 2.71 -15.74
N ALA A 276 -14.67 2.36 -16.08
CA ALA A 276 -15.54 3.20 -16.92
C ALA A 276 -15.99 4.47 -16.18
N SER A 277 -16.23 4.39 -14.86
CA SER A 277 -16.53 5.57 -14.05
C SER A 277 -15.35 6.55 -13.97
N LEU A 278 -14.10 6.06 -13.97
CA LEU A 278 -12.91 6.91 -14.05
C LEU A 278 -12.90 7.76 -15.34
N ALA A 279 -13.19 7.13 -16.48
CA ALA A 279 -13.23 7.82 -17.78
C ALA A 279 -14.22 9.00 -17.79
N ARG A 280 -15.35 8.87 -17.08
CA ARG A 280 -16.34 9.94 -16.91
C ARG A 280 -15.84 11.02 -15.95
N ALA A 281 -15.26 10.63 -14.82
CA ALA A 281 -14.73 11.55 -13.80
C ALA A 281 -13.56 12.42 -14.28
N ILE A 282 -12.79 11.94 -15.27
CA ILE A 282 -11.64 12.64 -15.85
C ILE A 282 -12.08 13.84 -16.71
N LYS A 283 -13.31 13.85 -17.25
CA LYS A 283 -13.84 14.94 -18.07
C LYS A 283 -14.44 16.00 -17.14
N PRO A 284 -13.79 17.15 -16.91
CA PRO A 284 -14.31 18.15 -15.98
C PRO A 284 -15.51 18.93 -16.54
N PHE A 285 -15.76 18.84 -17.85
CA PHE A 285 -16.81 19.59 -18.56
C PHE A 285 -17.45 18.68 -19.62
N SER A 286 -18.48 17.94 -19.21
CA SER A 286 -19.45 17.33 -20.12
C SER A 286 -20.79 18.01 -19.92
#